data_AF-A0A971BLC2-F1
#
_entry.id   AF-A0A971BLC2-F1
#
_cell.length_a   1.000
_cell.length_b   1.000
_cell.length_c   1.000
_cell.angle_alpha   90.00
_cell.angle_beta   90.00
_cell.angle_gamma   90.00
#
_symmetry.space_group_name_H-M   'P 1'
#
loop_
_entity.id
_entity.type
_entity.pdbx_description
1 polymer ?
#
loop_
_entity_poly.entity_id
_entity_poly.type
_entity_poly.pdbx_seq_one_letter_code
_entity_poly.pdbx_strand_id
1 'polypeptide(L)'
;MLAGRGVYEGLTFRLPGGSRYTPDWIYEANGQLFAVECKGPHRFPSEGRALTAFLEARAAWRSVVFTWFRWTGTEWREQHCEAVGRG
;
A
#
# COMPACT_ATOMS: atom_id res chain seq x y z
N MET A 1 11.70 -8.44 1.23
CA MET A 1 11.23 -9.45 0.27
C MET A 1 10.11 -10.23 0.94
N LEU A 2 8.93 -10.40 0.32
CA LEU A 2 7.73 -11.01 0.97
C LEU A 2 7.83 -12.55 1.15
N ALA A 3 8.98 -13.15 0.84
CA ALA A 3 9.27 -14.59 0.99
C ALA A 3 8.18 -15.53 0.40
N GLY A 4 7.54 -15.11 -0.70
CA GLY A 4 6.47 -15.89 -1.35
C GLY A 4 5.11 -15.85 -0.65
N ARG A 5 4.95 -15.08 0.43
CA ARG A 5 3.69 -14.98 1.19
C ARG A 5 2.76 -13.85 0.71
N GLY A 6 3.23 -13.04 -0.24
CA GLY A 6 2.45 -11.96 -0.82
C GLY A 6 1.44 -12.49 -1.83
N VAL A 7 0.19 -12.04 -1.72
CA VAL A 7 -0.88 -12.26 -2.71
C VAL A 7 -1.00 -11.00 -3.55
N TYR A 8 -0.82 -11.13 -4.86
CA TYR A 8 -0.97 -10.02 -5.81
C TYR A 8 -2.44 -9.63 -5.94
N GLU A 9 -2.76 -8.33 -5.81
CA GLU A 9 -4.13 -7.78 -5.90
C GLU A 9 -5.17 -8.53 -5.05
N GLY A 10 -4.75 -9.16 -3.94
CA GLY A 10 -5.56 -10.14 -3.21
C GLY A 10 -6.72 -9.55 -2.38
N LEU A 11 -6.78 -8.23 -2.20
CA LEU A 11 -7.83 -7.56 -1.43
C LEU A 11 -8.18 -6.22 -2.09
N THR A 12 -9.46 -5.87 -2.08
CA THR A 12 -9.94 -4.55 -2.54
C THR A 12 -10.72 -3.86 -1.43
N PHE A 13 -10.27 -2.67 -1.03
CA PHE A 13 -10.94 -1.79 -0.10
C PHE A 13 -12.01 -0.97 -0.82
N ARG A 14 -13.22 -0.92 -0.26
CA ARG A 14 -14.31 -0.04 -0.72
C ARG A 14 -14.27 1.23 0.10
N LEU A 15 -13.81 2.32 -0.48
CA LEU A 15 -13.47 3.55 0.23
C LEU A 15 -14.72 4.34 0.65
N PRO A 16 -14.68 5.10 1.76
CA PRO A 16 -15.80 5.94 2.21
C PRO A 16 -16.36 6.89 1.15
N GLY A 17 -15.51 7.42 0.26
CA GLY A 17 -15.91 8.24 -0.88
C GLY A 17 -16.59 7.48 -2.03
N GLY A 18 -16.85 6.19 -1.89
CA GLY A 18 -17.52 5.33 -2.88
C GLY A 18 -16.60 4.74 -3.95
N SER A 19 -15.32 5.13 -3.97
CA SER A 19 -14.29 4.59 -4.86
C SER A 19 -13.73 3.25 -4.32
N ARG A 20 -12.82 2.63 -5.07
CA ARG A 20 -12.15 1.39 -4.68
C ARG A 20 -10.64 1.57 -4.68
N TYR A 21 -9.96 0.85 -3.80
CA TYR A 21 -8.51 0.76 -3.74
C TYR A 21 -8.07 -0.70 -3.64
N THR A 22 -7.22 -1.14 -4.56
CA THR A 22 -6.62 -2.48 -4.57
C THR A 22 -5.11 -2.28 -4.53
N PRO A 23 -4.44 -2.57 -3.40
CA PRO A 23 -2.98 -2.54 -3.35
C PRO A 23 -2.40 -3.64 -4.24
N ASP A 24 -1.20 -3.40 -4.75
CA ASP A 24 -0.48 -4.39 -5.57
C ASP A 24 -0.26 -5.70 -4.81
N TRP A 25 0.08 -5.64 -3.52
CA TRP A 25 0.31 -6.84 -2.71
C TRP A 25 -0.35 -6.78 -1.35
N ILE A 26 -0.81 -7.94 -0.90
CA ILE A 26 -1.30 -8.19 0.45
C ILE A 26 -0.46 -9.29 1.09
N TYR A 27 -0.11 -9.11 2.36
CA TYR A 27 0.44 -10.20 3.16
C TYR A 27 0.12 -10.01 4.65
N GLU A 28 0.17 -11.10 5.40
CA GLU A 28 0.07 -11.06 6.85
C GLU A 28 1.42 -11.40 7.48
N ALA A 29 1.79 -10.67 8.52
CA ALA A 29 2.96 -10.96 9.33
C ALA A 29 2.67 -10.56 10.78
N ASN A 30 2.99 -11.45 11.73
CA ASN A 30 2.84 -11.19 13.17
C ASN A 30 1.42 -10.72 13.58
N GLY A 31 0.38 -11.28 12.95
CA GLY A 31 -1.03 -10.91 13.23
C GLY A 31 -1.47 -9.56 12.65
N GLN A 32 -0.61 -8.92 11.85
CA GLN A 32 -0.87 -7.63 11.21
C GLN A 32 -1.03 -7.84 9.70
N LEU A 33 -2.12 -7.29 9.13
CA LEU A 33 -2.31 -7.21 7.69
C LEU A 33 -1.49 -6.04 7.12
N PHE A 34 -0.78 -6.31 6.04
CA PHE A 34 -0.02 -5.32 5.29
C PHE A 34 -0.58 -5.19 3.88
N ALA A 35 -0.79 -3.95 3.46
CA ALA A 35 -1.15 -3.56 2.11
C ALA A 35 0.02 -2.78 1.50
N VAL A 36 0.54 -3.25 0.38
CA VAL A 36 1.74 -2.70 -0.26
C VAL A 36 1.39 -2.19 -1.65
N GLU A 37 1.63 -0.90 -1.86
CA GLU A 37 1.63 -0.29 -3.19
C GLU A 37 3.07 -0.20 -3.71
N CYS A 38 3.29 -0.58 -4.95
CA CYS A 38 4.58 -0.51 -5.64
C CYS A 38 4.48 0.44 -6.83
N LYS A 39 5.52 1.27 -7.01
CA LYS A 39 5.68 2.12 -8.20
C LYS A 39 7.03 1.91 -8.85
N GLY A 40 7.04 1.99 -10.17
CA GLY A 40 8.26 2.03 -10.96
C GLY A 40 9.00 3.38 -10.83
N PRO A 41 10.15 3.51 -11.51
CA PRO A 41 10.96 4.73 -11.47
C PRO A 41 10.26 5.89 -12.18
N HIS A 42 9.50 5.60 -13.24
CA HIS A 42 8.74 6.60 -13.97
C HIS A 42 7.41 6.91 -13.26
N ARG A 43 7.11 8.20 -13.09
CA ARG A 43 5.86 8.68 -12.49
C ARG A 43 4.81 8.91 -13.58
N PHE A 44 3.78 8.09 -13.57
CA PHE A 44 2.64 8.25 -14.49
C PHE A 44 1.63 9.26 -13.95
N PRO A 45 0.89 9.98 -14.82
CA PRO A 45 -0.16 10.92 -14.39
C PRO A 45 -1.26 10.29 -13.52
N SER A 46 -1.55 9.00 -13.72
CA SER A 46 -2.54 8.24 -12.94
C SER A 46 -2.13 8.03 -11.48
N GLU A 47 -0.84 8.19 -11.16
CA GLU A 47 -0.30 7.93 -9.82
C GLU A 47 -0.90 8.86 -8.77
N GLY A 48 -1.25 10.10 -9.13
CA GLY A 48 -1.92 11.02 -8.20
C GLY A 48 -3.24 10.45 -7.66
N ARG A 49 -4.04 9.81 -8.51
CA ARG A 49 -5.30 9.17 -8.10
C ARG A 49 -5.05 7.95 -7.22
N ALA A 50 -4.03 7.15 -7.55
CA ALA A 50 -3.64 6.01 -6.72
C ALA A 50 -3.19 6.47 -5.33
N LEU A 51 -2.42 7.56 -5.24
CA LEU A 51 -1.98 8.13 -3.96
C LEU A 51 -3.16 8.62 -3.12
N THR A 52 -4.14 9.29 -3.73
CA THR A 52 -5.36 9.70 -3.04
C THR A 52 -6.12 8.50 -2.46
N ALA A 53 -6.34 7.46 -3.26
CA ALA A 53 -7.04 6.25 -2.83
C ALA A 53 -6.28 5.51 -1.72
N PHE A 54 -4.95 5.42 -1.82
CA PHE A 54 -4.08 4.87 -0.78
C PHE A 54 -4.20 5.64 0.55
N LEU A 55 -4.15 6.97 0.51
CA LEU A 55 -4.22 7.80 1.71
C LEU A 55 -5.61 7.72 2.37
N GLU A 56 -6.68 7.66 1.57
CA GLU A 56 -8.04 7.46 2.06
C GLU A 56 -8.20 6.08 2.71
N ALA A 57 -7.69 5.01 2.07
CA ALA A 57 -7.69 3.68 2.65
C ALA A 57 -6.93 3.65 3.99
N ARG A 58 -5.73 4.22 4.01
CA ARG A 58 -4.92 4.31 5.24
C ARG A 58 -5.64 5.05 6.36
N ALA A 59 -6.39 6.11 6.04
CA ALA A 59 -7.16 6.85 7.03
C ALA A 59 -8.33 6.04 7.61
N ALA A 60 -8.98 5.21 6.77
CA ALA A 60 -10.17 4.45 7.12
C ALA A 60 -9.86 3.12 7.86
N TRP A 61 -8.76 2.42 7.51
CA TRP A 61 -8.39 1.13 8.12
C TRP A 61 -7.12 1.22 8.96
N ARG A 62 -7.23 1.77 10.17
CA ARG A 62 -6.10 1.97 11.09
C ARG A 62 -5.45 0.68 11.59
N SER A 63 -6.16 -0.44 11.51
CA SER A 63 -5.65 -1.77 11.85
C SER A 63 -4.90 -2.44 10.71
N VAL A 64 -4.68 -1.78 9.57
CA VAL A 64 -3.91 -2.29 8.42
C VAL A 64 -2.69 -1.40 8.23
N VAL A 65 -1.53 -2.01 8.00
CA VAL A 65 -0.30 -1.27 7.70
C VAL A 65 -0.23 -1.04 6.20
N PHE A 66 -0.34 0.21 5.79
CA PHE A 66 -0.24 0.62 4.40
C PHE A 66 1.17 1.15 4.12
N THR A 67 1.84 0.57 3.13
CA THR A 67 3.19 0.96 2.71
C THR A 67 3.21 1.26 1.23
N TRP A 68 3.95 2.30 0.85
CA TRP A 68 4.14 2.70 -0.55
C TRP A 68 5.63 2.65 -0.89
N PHE A 69 6.00 1.79 -1.83
CA PHE A 69 7.37 1.64 -2.30
C PHE A 69 7.54 2.16 -3.71
N ARG A 70 8.71 2.72 -4.00
CA ARG A 70 9.14 3.10 -5.34
C ARG A 70 10.48 2.46 -5.67
N TRP A 71 10.55 1.82 -6.84
CA TRP A 71 11.81 1.39 -7.43
C TRP A 71 12.54 2.60 -7.99
N THR A 72 13.78 2.84 -7.57
CA THR A 72 14.61 3.96 -8.05
C THR A 72 15.33 3.66 -9.36
N GLY A 73 15.26 2.42 -9.84
CA GLY A 73 16.17 1.89 -10.86
C GLY A 73 17.24 0.97 -10.27
N THR A 74 17.57 1.13 -8.99
CA THR A 74 18.61 0.34 -8.29
C THR A 74 18.15 -0.27 -6.99
N GLU A 75 17.18 0.34 -6.31
CA GLU A 75 16.67 -0.12 -5.02
C GLU A 75 15.19 0.23 -4.84
N TRP A 76 14.53 -0.47 -3.93
CA TRP A 76 13.18 -0.12 -3.47
C TRP A 76 13.30 0.85 -2.30
N ARG A 77 12.69 2.03 -2.43
CA ARG A 77 12.59 3.01 -1.35
C ARG A 77 11.15 3.14 -0.88
N GLU A 78 10.98 3.11 0.44
CA GLU A 78 9.72 3.41 1.09
C GLU A 78 9.46 4.93 1.02
N GLN A 79 8.31 5.33 0.48
CA GLN A 79 7.92 6.75 0.34
C GLN A 79 6.82 7.16 1.32
N HIS A 80 5.92 6.23 1.66
CA HIS A 80 4.89 6.46 2.66
C HIS A 80 4.81 5.26 3.59
N CYS A 81 5.30 5.48 4.81
CA CYS A 81 5.12 4.60 5.96
C CYS A 81 5.12 5.47 7.20
N GLU A 82 4.02 5.44 7.94
CA GLU A 82 4.11 5.74 9.36
C GLU A 82 3.87 4.40 10.04
N ALA A 83 4.90 3.91 10.75
CA ALA A 83 4.69 2.87 11.73
C ALA A 83 3.56 3.36 12.63
N VAL A 84 2.46 2.61 12.68
CA VAL A 84 1.41 2.87 13.67
C VAL A 84 2.12 2.79 15.01
N GLY A 85 2.34 3.96 15.62
CA GLY A 85 2.86 4.06 16.97
C GLY A 85 2.01 3.15 17.84
N ARG A 86 2.63 2.14 18.43
CA ARG A 86 2.07 1.48 19.59
C ARG A 86 1.83 2.60 20.60
N GLY A 87 0.57 2.77 21.03
CA GLY A 87 0.23 3.63 22.15
C GLY A 87 1.02 3.26 23.40
#